data_AF-A0A7V1SQ90-F1
#
_entry.id   AF-A0A7V1SQ90-F1
#
_cell.length_a   1.000
_cell.length_b   1.000
_cell.length_c   1.000
_cell.angle_alpha   90.00
_cell.angle_beta   90.00
_cell.angle_gamma   90.00
#
_symmetry.space_group_name_H-M   'P 1'
#
loop_
_entity.id
_entity.type
_entity.pdbx_description
1 polymer ?
#
loop_
_entity_poly.entity_id
_entity_poly.type
_entity_poly.pdbx_seq_one_letter_code
_entity_poly.pdbx_strand_id
1 'polypeptide(L)'
;MSFFGYIFQDWKANRGNVKGRLVMPMFRLVNAINRYTFTKIIFFPYLMFYRFFVEWHLGVELPRKLIIGRNFIFYHGQGLVVNNKAVIGDNCILRNGVSIGNKKLADGSYSRCPR
;
A
#
# COMPACT_ATOMS: atom_id res chain seq x y z
N MET A 1 -18.16 -4.84 6.63
CA MET A 1 -17.55 -3.49 6.79
C MET A 1 -18.06 -2.62 5.65
N SER A 2 -18.57 -1.42 5.92
CA SER A 2 -19.04 -0.51 4.85
C SER A 2 -17.89 -0.06 3.97
N PHE A 3 -18.18 0.40 2.74
CA PHE A 3 -17.15 0.93 1.84
C PHE A 3 -16.36 2.08 2.48
N PHE A 4 -17.07 3.05 3.08
CA PHE A 4 -16.44 4.13 3.85
C PHE A 4 -15.59 3.61 5.02
N GLY A 5 -16.08 2.58 5.72
CA GLY A 5 -15.31 1.92 6.77
C GLY A 5 -14.00 1.33 6.24
N TYR A 6 -14.00 0.70 5.07
CA TYR A 6 -12.79 0.16 4.45
C TYR A 6 -11.79 1.25 4.02
N ILE A 7 -12.28 2.35 3.44
CA ILE A 7 -11.41 3.45 2.99
C ILE A 7 -10.74 4.14 4.18
N PHE A 8 -11.47 4.38 5.27
CA PHE A 8 -10.98 5.13 6.43
C PHE A 8 -10.53 4.24 7.60
N GLN A 9 -10.36 2.94 7.40
CA GLN A 9 -9.99 2.00 8.48
C GLN A 9 -8.67 2.33 9.18
N ASP A 10 -7.74 3.01 8.50
CA ASP A 10 -6.43 3.36 9.05
C ASP A 10 -6.41 4.77 9.69
N TRP A 11 -7.52 5.51 9.63
CA TRP A 11 -7.56 6.94 9.98
C TRP A 11 -7.25 7.22 11.45
N LYS A 12 -7.84 6.42 12.35
CA LYS A 12 -7.62 6.53 13.80
C LYS A 12 -6.20 6.13 14.18
N ALA A 13 -5.67 5.06 13.56
CA ALA A 13 -4.32 4.56 13.78
C ALA A 13 -3.24 5.58 13.36
N ASN A 14 -3.48 6.34 12.29
CA ASN A 14 -2.58 7.38 11.81
C ASN A 14 -2.81 8.76 12.47
N ARG A 15 -3.35 8.84 13.70
CA ARG A 15 -3.51 10.12 14.41
C ARG A 15 -2.15 10.78 14.66
N GLY A 16 -2.02 12.04 14.26
CA GLY A 16 -0.76 12.80 14.32
C GLY A 16 0.18 12.58 13.14
N ASN A 17 -0.10 11.61 12.25
CA ASN A 17 0.67 11.37 11.04
C ASN A 17 -0.09 11.89 9.80
N VAL A 18 0.23 13.12 9.38
CA VAL A 18 -0.43 13.78 8.24
C VAL A 18 -0.24 12.99 6.94
N LYS A 19 0.99 12.52 6.66
CA LYS A 19 1.27 11.71 5.47
C LYS A 19 0.49 10.39 5.48
N GLY A 20 0.43 9.71 6.63
CA GLY A 20 -0.36 8.49 6.80
C GLY A 20 -1.86 8.71 6.55
N ARG A 21 -2.43 9.79 7.10
CA ARG A 21 -3.84 10.15 6.89
C ARG A 21 -4.18 10.56 5.46
N LEU A 22 -3.21 11.06 4.71
CA LEU A 22 -3.36 11.37 3.29
C LEU A 22 -3.27 10.10 2.43
N VAL A 23 -2.19 9.33 2.58
CA VAL A 23 -1.85 8.22 1.69
C VAL A 23 -2.73 7.00 1.94
N MET A 24 -3.07 6.66 3.19
CA MET A 24 -3.79 5.42 3.47
C MET A 24 -5.18 5.37 2.84
N PRO A 25 -6.04 6.40 2.94
CA PRO A 25 -7.32 6.41 2.22
C PRO A 25 -7.14 6.29 0.70
N MET A 26 -6.12 6.94 0.14
CA MET A 26 -5.81 6.84 -1.30
C MET A 26 -5.43 5.41 -1.69
N PHE A 27 -4.56 4.78 -0.91
CA PHE A 27 -4.16 3.39 -1.11
C PHE A 27 -5.36 2.43 -1.03
N ARG A 28 -6.24 2.60 -0.02
CA ARG A 28 -7.47 1.80 0.11
C ARG A 28 -8.40 2.00 -1.08
N LEU A 29 -8.55 3.23 -1.57
CA LEU A 29 -9.36 3.52 -2.75
C LEU A 29 -8.77 2.85 -4.00
N VAL A 30 -7.46 2.95 -4.21
CA VAL A 30 -6.76 2.26 -5.30
C VAL A 30 -6.95 0.75 -5.23
N ASN A 31 -6.87 0.15 -4.04
CA ASN A 31 -7.06 -1.28 -3.86
C ASN A 31 -8.51 -1.71 -4.18
N ALA A 32 -9.49 -0.91 -3.75
CA ALA A 32 -10.91 -1.13 -4.07
C ALA A 32 -11.18 -1.01 -5.58
N ILE A 33 -10.63 0.00 -6.26
CA ILE A 33 -10.71 0.18 -7.71
C ILE A 33 -10.06 -1.00 -8.44
N ASN A 34 -8.95 -1.51 -7.93
CA ASN A 34 -8.19 -2.57 -8.58
C ASN A 34 -8.88 -3.95 -8.54
N ARG A 35 -9.93 -4.11 -7.71
CA ARG A 35 -10.69 -5.37 -7.57
C ARG A 35 -11.40 -5.80 -8.86
N TYR A 36 -11.98 -4.87 -9.64
CA TYR A 36 -12.73 -5.20 -10.85
C TYR A 36 -12.07 -4.63 -12.11
N THR A 37 -12.19 -5.35 -13.23
CA THR A 37 -11.57 -4.92 -14.51
C THR A 37 -12.18 -3.65 -15.06
N PHE A 38 -13.50 -3.54 -15.00
CA PHE A 38 -14.22 -2.35 -15.45
C PHE A 38 -13.84 -1.08 -14.66
N THR A 39 -13.76 -1.17 -13.33
CA THR A 39 -13.37 -0.02 -12.49
C THR A 39 -11.94 0.41 -12.74
N LYS A 40 -11.01 -0.51 -13.05
CA LYS A 40 -9.63 -0.15 -13.43
C LYS A 40 -9.58 0.71 -14.70
N ILE A 41 -10.48 0.47 -15.65
CA ILE A 41 -10.53 1.23 -16.92
C ILE A 41 -11.08 2.63 -16.65
N ILE A 42 -12.23 2.72 -15.96
CA ILE A 42 -12.86 4.01 -15.64
C ILE A 42 -11.94 4.89 -14.79
N PHE A 43 -11.35 4.31 -13.74
CA PHE A 43 -10.51 5.05 -12.80
C PHE A 43 -9.02 4.99 -13.16
N PHE A 44 -8.68 4.67 -14.41
CA PHE A 44 -7.29 4.68 -14.87
C PHE A 44 -6.57 6.01 -14.58
N PRO A 45 -7.17 7.20 -14.79
CA PRO A 45 -6.54 8.47 -14.44
C PRO A 45 -6.18 8.57 -12.95
N TYR A 46 -7.05 8.06 -12.06
CA TYR A 46 -6.78 8.04 -10.63
C TYR A 46 -5.66 7.06 -10.25
N LEU A 47 -5.61 5.89 -10.89
CA LEU A 47 -4.52 4.92 -10.68
C LEU A 47 -3.16 5.50 -11.09
N MET A 48 -3.13 6.26 -12.19
CA MET A 48 -1.95 7.00 -12.63
C MET A 48 -1.59 8.12 -11.66
N PHE A 49 -2.56 8.94 -11.26
CA PHE A 49 -2.34 9.98 -10.25
C PHE A 49 -1.71 9.42 -8.97
N TYR A 50 -2.24 8.32 -8.45
CA TYR A 50 -1.66 7.66 -7.27
C TYR A 50 -0.22 7.20 -7.51
N ARG A 51 0.08 6.58 -8.66
CA ARG A 51 1.43 6.13 -9.02
C ARG A 51 2.41 7.31 -9.04
N PHE A 52 2.07 8.39 -9.76
CA PHE A 52 2.95 9.56 -9.87
C PHE A 52 3.10 10.30 -8.54
N PHE A 53 2.00 10.49 -7.80
CA PHE A 53 2.02 11.29 -6.58
C PHE A 53 2.54 10.50 -5.37
N VAL A 54 1.96 9.35 -5.06
CA VAL A 54 2.32 8.60 -3.84
C VAL A 54 3.59 7.79 -4.05
N GLU A 55 3.67 7.01 -5.13
CA GLU A 55 4.81 6.11 -5.30
C GLU A 55 6.06 6.90 -5.72
N TRP A 56 5.96 7.78 -6.72
CA TRP A 56 7.14 8.48 -7.24
C TRP A 56 7.47 9.78 -6.50
N HIS A 57 6.50 10.68 -6.31
CA HIS A 57 6.77 11.98 -5.73
C HIS A 57 6.96 11.93 -4.21
N LEU A 58 6.12 11.19 -3.47
CA LEU A 58 6.28 11.01 -2.02
C LEU A 58 7.33 9.94 -1.65
N GLY A 59 7.71 9.09 -2.62
CA GLY A 59 8.69 8.02 -2.44
C GLY A 59 8.19 6.88 -1.55
N VAL A 60 6.88 6.60 -1.60
CA VAL A 60 6.20 5.58 -0.78
C VAL A 60 5.64 4.49 -1.71
N GLU A 61 6.41 3.44 -1.97
CA GLU A 61 5.99 2.36 -2.88
C GLU A 61 5.05 1.37 -2.18
N LEU A 62 3.76 1.70 -2.25
CA LEU A 62 2.64 0.82 -1.86
C LEU A 62 1.85 0.44 -3.12
N PRO A 63 2.16 -0.71 -3.76
CA PRO A 63 1.56 -1.08 -5.03
C PRO A 63 0.06 -1.34 -4.91
N ARG A 64 -0.71 -1.00 -5.95
CA ARG A 64 -2.18 -1.20 -6.01
C ARG A 64 -2.72 -2.62 -5.72
N LYS A 65 -1.88 -3.66 -5.85
CA LYS A 65 -2.23 -5.08 -5.59
C LYS A 65 -1.81 -5.57 -4.20
N LEU A 66 -1.08 -4.74 -3.45
CA LEU A 66 -0.58 -5.08 -2.13
C LEU A 66 -1.74 -5.34 -1.17
N ILE A 67 -1.59 -6.37 -0.33
CA ILE A 67 -2.57 -6.72 0.69
C ILE A 67 -2.05 -6.22 2.03
N ILE A 68 -2.82 -5.33 2.66
CA ILE A 68 -2.52 -4.78 3.98
C ILE A 68 -3.74 -4.96 4.88
N GLY A 69 -3.54 -5.47 6.09
CA GLY A 69 -4.53 -5.58 7.15
C GLY A 69 -4.98 -4.22 7.70
N ARG A 70 -5.81 -4.24 8.75
CA ARG A 70 -6.39 -3.05 9.39
C ARG A 70 -5.36 -2.27 10.21
N ASN A 71 -5.63 -0.99 10.45
CA ASN A 71 -4.85 -0.12 11.32
C ASN A 71 -3.36 -0.04 10.93
N PHE A 72 -3.07 -0.06 9.64
CA PHE A 72 -1.69 0.04 9.17
C PHE A 72 -1.16 1.46 9.35
N ILE A 73 0.07 1.56 9.84
CA ILE A 73 0.74 2.83 10.06
C ILE A 73 2.09 2.77 9.34
N PHE A 74 2.46 3.86 8.67
CA PHE A 74 3.83 4.04 8.21
C PHE A 74 4.38 5.39 8.68
N TYR A 75 5.55 5.39 9.29
CA TYR A 75 6.24 6.61 9.69
C TYR A 75 7.36 6.94 8.71
N HIS A 76 7.41 8.20 8.27
CA HIS A 76 8.44 8.68 7.33
C HIS A 76 8.58 7.76 6.10
N GLY A 77 7.49 7.50 5.37
CA GLY A 77 7.45 6.48 4.31
C GLY A 77 8.42 6.64 3.13
N GLN A 78 9.27 7.68 3.13
CA GLN A 78 10.35 7.85 2.17
C GLN A 78 11.22 6.58 2.11
N GLY A 79 11.35 6.01 0.92
CA GLY A 79 12.14 4.78 0.69
C GLY A 79 11.46 3.50 1.20
N LEU A 80 10.17 3.54 1.51
CA LEU A 80 9.38 2.34 1.78
C LEU A 80 9.12 1.60 0.47
N VAL A 81 9.57 0.35 0.37
CA VAL A 81 9.41 -0.50 -0.82
C VAL A 81 8.75 -1.81 -0.45
N VAL A 82 7.52 -2.03 -0.91
CA VAL A 82 6.78 -3.27 -0.61
C VAL A 82 6.36 -3.96 -1.90
N ASN A 83 6.72 -5.24 -2.03
CA ASN A 83 6.35 -6.04 -3.18
C ASN A 83 4.83 -6.24 -3.27
N ASN A 84 4.29 -6.16 -4.49
CA ASN A 84 2.84 -6.23 -4.75
C ASN A 84 2.15 -7.54 -4.33
N LYS A 85 2.91 -8.62 -4.11
CA LYS A 85 2.43 -9.94 -3.68
C LYS A 85 2.66 -10.20 -2.20
N ALA A 86 3.27 -9.27 -1.47
CA ALA A 86 3.43 -9.37 -0.03
C ALA A 86 2.05 -9.23 0.67
N VAL A 87 1.95 -9.82 1.87
CA VAL A 87 0.81 -9.60 2.76
C VAL A 87 1.33 -8.98 4.04
N ILE A 88 0.74 -7.86 4.44
CA ILE A 88 0.99 -7.20 5.72
C ILE A 88 -0.24 -7.44 6.59
N GLY A 89 -0.04 -7.92 7.82
CA GLY A 89 -1.10 -8.22 8.77
C GLY A 89 -1.81 -6.99 9.35
N ASP A 90 -2.69 -7.24 10.33
CA ASP A 90 -3.37 -6.19 11.10
C ASP A 90 -2.42 -5.52 12.11
N ASN A 91 -2.59 -4.22 12.32
CA ASN A 91 -1.87 -3.40 13.30
C ASN A 91 -0.34 -3.33 13.08
N CYS A 92 0.13 -3.53 11.85
CA CYS A 92 1.53 -3.41 11.52
C CYS A 92 1.96 -1.94 11.38
N ILE A 93 3.20 -1.66 11.81
CA ILE A 93 3.85 -0.37 11.68
C ILE A 93 5.12 -0.53 10.85
N LEU A 94 5.25 0.19 9.74
CA LEU A 94 6.49 0.27 8.98
C LEU A 94 7.16 1.63 9.15
N ARG A 95 8.48 1.67 9.07
CA ARG A 95 9.29 2.89 9.17
C ARG A 95 9.99 3.19 7.84
N ASN A 96 10.71 4.30 7.78
CA ASN A 96 11.48 4.72 6.62
C ASN A 96 12.47 3.64 6.18
N GLY A 97 12.69 3.54 4.87
CA GLY A 97 13.69 2.64 4.29
C GLY A 97 13.39 1.14 4.40
N VAL A 98 12.20 0.75 4.88
CA VAL A 98 11.83 -0.67 4.95
C VAL A 98 11.58 -1.21 3.55
N SER A 99 12.25 -2.32 3.22
CA SER A 99 12.04 -3.07 1.98
C SER A 99 11.51 -4.47 2.26
N ILE A 100 10.34 -4.81 1.71
CA ILE A 100 9.72 -6.15 1.85
C ILE A 100 9.55 -6.75 0.46
N GLY A 101 10.26 -7.85 0.19
CA GLY A 101 10.24 -8.50 -1.12
C GLY A 101 10.71 -9.95 -1.11
N ASN A 102 10.86 -10.50 -2.30
CA ASN A 102 11.28 -11.89 -2.50
C ASN A 102 12.79 -12.02 -2.24
N LYS A 103 13.18 -13.15 -1.66
CA LYS A 103 14.59 -13.53 -1.53
C LYS A 103 15.03 -14.28 -2.79
N LYS A 104 16.24 -13.99 -3.28
CA LYS A 104 16.92 -14.84 -4.27
C LYS A 104 17.52 -16.05 -3.57
N LEU A 105 17.20 -17.25 -4.04
CA LEU A 105 17.67 -18.53 -3.50
C LEU A 105 19.04 -18.89 -4.12
N ALA A 106 19.73 -19.86 -3.51
CA ALA A 106 21.06 -20.29 -3.93
C ALA A 106 21.08 -20.88 -5.36
N ASP A 107 19.97 -21.47 -5.78
CA ASP A 107 19.74 -22.00 -7.13
C ASP A 107 19.42 -20.91 -8.17
N GLY A 108 19.41 -19.64 -7.78
CA GLY A 108 19.10 -18.50 -8.64
C GLY A 108 17.61 -18.19 -8.80
N SER A 109 16.71 -19.03 -8.28
CA SER A 109 15.28 -18.80 -8.28
C SER A 109 14.85 -17.77 -7.21
N TYR A 110 13.58 -17.34 -7.23
CA TYR A 110 13.03 -16.43 -6.23
C TYR A 110 12.06 -17.14 -5.29
N SER A 111 12.16 -16.84 -4.00
CA SER A 111 11.19 -17.29 -3.00
C SER A 111 9.80 -16.71 -3.26
N ARG A 112 8.79 -17.25 -2.58
CA ARG A 112 7.51 -16.55 -2.44
C ARG A 112 7.70 -15.24 -1.65
N CYS A 113 6.81 -14.28 -1.88
CA CYS A 113 6.77 -13.06 -1.07
C CYS A 113 6.37 -13.38 0.37
N PRO A 114 6.87 -12.61 1.35
CA PRO A 114 6.43 -12.69 2.74
C PRO A 114 4.90 -12.55 2.83
N ARG A 115 4.29 -13.34 3.71
CA ARG A 115 2.84 -13.32 3.98
C ARG A 115 2.57 -13.18 5.47
#